data_AF-A0A163RVF9-F1
#
_entry.id   AF-A0A163RVF9-F1
#
_cell.length_a   1.000
_cell.length_b   1.000
_cell.length_c   1.000
_cell.angle_alpha   90.00
_cell.angle_beta   90.00
_cell.angle_gamma   90.00
#
_symmetry.space_group_name_H-M   'P 1'
#
loop_
_entity.id
_entity.type
_entity.pdbx_description
1 polymer ?
#
loop_
_entity_poly.entity_id
_entity_poly.type
_entity_poly.pdbx_seq_one_letter_code
_entity_poly.pdbx_strand_id
1 'polypeptide(L)'
;MTVATFLRPERPIATGRRTTITDVARAAGVSIAVVSYALNGRPGVSDRTRRRVLQVAEELGWRPSVAARTLRGAAGSVALVLVRDAVGAAATATDLELSDGLRDVLDGRLSLAVHLLGSPAAAALAIADWWAEQRYDAVVLTGIRREDPRLAAVERLGAVAVLVDHVALPGDGSGDGSGDGSGDGSGDAPSNPPPAAQRPPTPTSTSTQTVALDPSADTKVGRYLSDLGHRRVAVLASAADLRSGRGAAEAVSAEVARRGGVAVVESCTTLEDVASTARRLLASPERPTAVVTSDDQGALVVLDVARRAGLVVPWDLSVVAGRDAPVLRLSTPPVTAVARPDRALGQEAGRRVLRTLGRDAAPGPGAAPAPAPAPAPSTPPGPGTSPRGATVHVEPLPAVPGGRLVVRGTTSPPR
;
A
#
# COMPACT_ATOMS: atom_id res chain seq x y z
N MET A 1 -3.31 -1.16 -55.41
CA MET A 1 -3.10 -2.02 -54.23
C MET A 1 -3.98 -1.48 -53.10
N THR A 2 -5.14 -2.11 -52.88
CA THR A 2 -6.15 -1.67 -51.91
C THR A 2 -6.10 -2.62 -50.72
N VAL A 3 -5.75 -2.10 -49.54
CA VAL A 3 -5.74 -2.88 -48.30
C VAL A 3 -7.16 -2.89 -47.76
N ALA A 4 -7.83 -4.03 -47.86
CA ALA A 4 -9.13 -4.27 -47.25
C ALA A 4 -8.94 -4.56 -45.75
N THR A 5 -9.27 -3.58 -44.91
CA THR A 5 -9.36 -3.74 -43.46
C THR A 5 -10.59 -4.59 -43.14
N PHE A 6 -10.37 -5.84 -42.71
CA PHE A 6 -11.41 -6.65 -42.06
C PHE A 6 -11.72 -6.07 -40.66
N LEU A 7 -12.59 -5.06 -40.61
CA LEU A 7 -13.30 -4.73 -39.38
C LEU A 7 -14.23 -5.90 -39.06
N ARG A 8 -13.95 -6.59 -37.94
CA ARG A 8 -14.94 -7.49 -37.33
C ARG A 8 -16.19 -6.66 -37.01
N PRO A 9 -17.41 -7.19 -37.22
CA PRO A 9 -18.61 -6.47 -36.84
C PRO A 9 -18.59 -6.26 -35.32
N GLU A 10 -18.64 -5.00 -34.89
CA GLU A 10 -18.86 -4.66 -33.49
C GLU A 10 -20.19 -5.29 -33.05
N ARG A 11 -20.14 -6.12 -32.00
CA ARG A 11 -21.38 -6.60 -31.37
C ARG A 11 -22.11 -5.38 -30.82
N PRO A 12 -23.40 -5.18 -31.14
CA PRO A 12 -24.16 -4.08 -30.58
C PRO A 12 -24.13 -4.18 -29.05
N ILE A 13 -23.76 -3.08 -28.38
CA ILE A 13 -23.89 -2.95 -26.93
C ILE A 13 -25.39 -3.01 -26.64
N ALA A 14 -25.85 -4.14 -26.13
CA ALA A 14 -27.26 -4.33 -25.79
C ALA A 14 -27.68 -3.31 -24.72
N THR A 15 -28.43 -2.29 -25.14
CA THR A 15 -29.21 -1.43 -24.26
C THR A 15 -30.39 -2.25 -23.72
N GLY A 16 -30.26 -2.86 -22.55
CA GLY A 16 -31.39 -3.58 -21.97
C GLY A 16 -31.01 -4.47 -20.80
N ARG A 17 -31.63 -4.19 -19.64
CA ARG A 17 -31.75 -4.99 -18.41
C ARG A 17 -30.93 -6.29 -18.36
N ARG A 18 -29.95 -6.37 -17.44
CA ARG A 18 -29.16 -7.60 -17.16
C ARG A 18 -30.10 -8.81 -16.98
N THR A 19 -29.87 -9.87 -17.77
CA THR A 19 -30.55 -11.17 -17.65
C THR A 19 -30.42 -11.70 -16.22
N THR A 20 -31.54 -11.98 -15.56
CA THR A 20 -31.59 -12.48 -14.18
C THR A 20 -31.78 -14.00 -14.13
N ILE A 21 -31.56 -14.62 -12.97
CA ILE A 21 -31.82 -16.06 -12.79
C ILE A 21 -33.31 -16.40 -12.98
N THR A 22 -34.18 -15.42 -12.72
CA THR A 22 -35.62 -15.50 -12.98
C THR A 22 -35.94 -15.59 -14.47
N ASP A 23 -35.15 -14.91 -15.31
CA ASP A 23 -35.33 -14.96 -16.77
C ASP A 23 -34.88 -16.32 -17.33
N VAL A 24 -33.80 -16.90 -16.78
CA VAL A 24 -33.38 -18.28 -17.09
C VAL A 24 -34.44 -19.29 -16.64
N ALA A 25 -35.02 -19.13 -15.44
CA ALA A 25 -36.07 -20.00 -14.92
C ALA A 25 -37.32 -19.98 -15.81
N ARG A 26 -37.74 -18.76 -16.21
CA ARG A 26 -38.87 -18.57 -17.14
C ARG A 26 -38.61 -19.23 -18.49
N ALA A 27 -37.44 -19.01 -19.09
CA ALA A 27 -37.10 -19.54 -20.41
C ALA A 27 -36.84 -21.06 -20.41
N ALA A 28 -36.35 -21.61 -19.31
CA ALA A 28 -36.15 -23.05 -19.15
C ALA A 28 -37.42 -23.79 -18.69
N GLY A 29 -38.50 -23.07 -18.34
CA GLY A 29 -39.77 -23.66 -17.90
C GLY A 29 -39.70 -24.35 -16.55
N VAL A 30 -38.83 -23.87 -15.65
CA VAL A 30 -38.57 -24.49 -14.34
C VAL A 30 -38.55 -23.45 -13.23
N SER A 31 -38.60 -23.87 -11.96
CA SER A 31 -38.49 -22.95 -10.83
C SER A 31 -37.06 -22.38 -10.69
N ILE A 32 -36.95 -21.21 -10.06
CA ILE A 32 -35.65 -20.59 -9.74
C ILE A 32 -34.77 -21.55 -8.89
N ALA A 33 -35.38 -22.33 -8.01
CA ALA A 33 -34.68 -23.34 -7.22
C ALA A 33 -34.08 -24.45 -8.10
N VAL A 34 -34.82 -24.94 -9.10
CA VAL A 34 -34.33 -25.94 -10.07
C VAL A 34 -33.21 -25.37 -10.95
N VAL A 35 -33.32 -24.11 -11.38
CA VAL A 35 -32.22 -23.42 -12.08
C VAL A 35 -30.99 -23.32 -11.18
N SER A 36 -31.18 -22.91 -9.93
CA SER A 36 -30.09 -22.85 -8.95
C SER A 36 -29.48 -24.23 -8.73
N TYR A 37 -30.24 -25.32 -8.67
CA TYR A 37 -29.71 -26.66 -8.44
C TYR A 37 -28.98 -27.19 -9.68
N ALA A 38 -29.52 -26.97 -10.87
CA ALA A 38 -28.90 -27.33 -12.13
C ALA A 38 -27.56 -26.62 -12.35
N LEU A 39 -27.50 -25.29 -12.14
CA LEU A 39 -26.29 -24.49 -12.31
C LEU A 39 -25.22 -24.78 -11.25
N ASN A 40 -25.61 -25.23 -10.06
CA ASN A 40 -24.68 -25.55 -8.96
C ASN A 40 -24.41 -27.07 -8.82
N GLY A 41 -24.80 -27.88 -9.80
CA GLY A 41 -24.51 -29.33 -9.81
C GLY A 41 -25.17 -30.15 -8.69
N ARG A 42 -26.16 -29.60 -7.97
CA ARG A 42 -26.78 -30.27 -6.83
C ARG A 42 -27.61 -31.49 -7.26
N PRO A 43 -27.64 -32.59 -6.45
CA PRO A 43 -28.51 -33.72 -6.69
C PRO A 43 -30.00 -33.29 -6.61
N GLY A 44 -30.88 -34.02 -7.28
CA GLY A 44 -32.32 -33.71 -7.33
C GLY A 44 -32.81 -32.98 -8.59
N VAL A 45 -31.96 -32.82 -9.61
CA VAL A 45 -32.35 -32.34 -10.95
C VAL A 45 -31.92 -33.36 -11.99
N SER A 46 -32.83 -33.79 -12.87
CA SER A 46 -32.52 -34.75 -13.92
C SER A 46 -31.46 -34.21 -14.89
N ASP A 47 -30.65 -35.10 -15.48
CA ASP A 47 -29.62 -34.71 -16.45
C ASP A 47 -30.21 -34.02 -17.70
N ARG A 48 -31.45 -34.37 -18.06
CA ARG A 48 -32.19 -33.72 -19.15
C ARG A 48 -32.53 -32.27 -18.78
N THR A 49 -33.06 -32.04 -17.58
CA THR A 49 -33.40 -30.70 -17.07
C THR A 49 -32.15 -29.85 -16.87
N ARG A 50 -31.06 -30.44 -16.35
CA ARG A 50 -29.79 -29.76 -16.13
C ARG A 50 -29.17 -29.26 -17.43
N ARG A 51 -29.12 -30.12 -18.47
CA ARG A 51 -28.66 -29.73 -19.81
C ARG A 51 -29.50 -28.59 -20.39
N ARG A 52 -30.83 -28.67 -20.26
CA ARG A 52 -31.75 -27.62 -20.73
C ARG A 52 -31.49 -26.28 -20.04
N VAL A 53 -31.29 -26.26 -18.72
CA VAL A 53 -31.00 -25.04 -17.96
C VAL A 53 -29.67 -24.42 -18.37
N LEU A 54 -28.61 -25.23 -18.50
CA LEU A 54 -27.28 -24.75 -18.89
C LEU A 54 -27.31 -24.14 -20.30
N GLN A 55 -27.96 -24.82 -21.24
CA GLN A 55 -28.14 -24.34 -22.61
C GLN A 55 -28.89 -23.01 -22.64
N VAL A 56 -30.01 -22.88 -21.92
CA VAL A 56 -30.80 -21.63 -21.88
C VAL A 56 -30.03 -20.50 -21.20
N ALA A 57 -29.25 -20.80 -20.15
CA ALA A 57 -28.41 -19.80 -19.51
C ALA A 57 -27.32 -19.27 -20.45
N GLU A 58 -26.74 -20.14 -21.27
CA GLU A 58 -25.75 -19.78 -22.30
C GLU A 58 -26.38 -18.97 -23.44
N GLU A 59 -27.52 -19.41 -23.98
CA GLU A 59 -28.30 -18.72 -25.02
C GLU A 59 -28.70 -17.30 -24.60
N LEU A 60 -29.05 -17.10 -23.32
CA LEU A 60 -29.44 -15.80 -22.76
C LEU A 60 -28.26 -14.95 -22.28
N GLY A 61 -27.02 -15.42 -22.42
CA GLY A 61 -25.82 -14.74 -21.94
C GLY A 61 -25.83 -14.50 -20.42
N TRP A 62 -26.54 -15.33 -19.66
CA TRP A 62 -26.69 -15.16 -18.22
C TRP A 62 -25.38 -15.43 -17.49
N ARG A 63 -25.00 -14.55 -16.55
CA ARG A 63 -23.84 -14.71 -15.67
C ARG A 63 -24.24 -14.54 -14.21
N PRO A 64 -23.67 -15.31 -13.27
CA PRO A 64 -23.95 -15.16 -11.84
C PRO A 64 -23.60 -13.75 -11.33
N SER A 65 -24.55 -13.09 -10.66
CA SER A 65 -24.33 -11.80 -9.99
C SER A 65 -23.23 -11.90 -8.94
N VAL A 66 -22.34 -10.90 -8.86
CA VAL A 66 -21.31 -10.78 -7.82
C VAL A 66 -21.96 -10.69 -6.43
N ALA A 67 -23.09 -9.99 -6.31
CA ALA A 67 -23.87 -9.88 -5.07
C ALA A 67 -24.52 -11.22 -4.64
N ALA A 68 -24.80 -12.12 -5.59
CA ALA A 68 -25.29 -13.47 -5.27
C ALA A 68 -24.15 -14.47 -4.97
N ARG A 69 -22.91 -14.09 -5.33
CA ARG A 69 -21.67 -14.83 -5.07
C ARG A 69 -21.15 -14.53 -3.66
N THR A 70 -21.19 -13.28 -3.21
CA THR A 70 -20.91 -12.90 -1.81
C THR A 70 -21.85 -13.61 -0.83
N LEU A 71 -23.12 -13.81 -1.17
CA LEU A 71 -24.07 -14.59 -0.37
C LEU A 71 -23.80 -16.12 -0.33
N ARG A 72 -22.87 -16.64 -1.15
CA ARG A 72 -22.55 -18.07 -1.24
C ARG A 72 -21.04 -18.38 -1.16
N GLY A 73 -20.25 -17.51 -0.53
CA GLY A 73 -18.82 -17.75 -0.28
C GLY A 73 -17.88 -17.41 -1.43
N ALA A 74 -18.00 -16.21 -2.02
CA ALA A 74 -17.03 -15.72 -3.00
C ALA A 74 -15.66 -15.38 -2.37
N ALA A 75 -14.61 -15.48 -3.20
CA ALA A 75 -13.33 -14.84 -2.98
C ALA A 75 -13.56 -13.40 -2.50
N GLY A 76 -13.04 -13.11 -1.32
CA GLY A 76 -13.20 -11.84 -0.62
C GLY A 76 -12.67 -10.63 -1.39
N SER A 77 -12.87 -9.43 -0.88
CA SER A 77 -12.48 -8.18 -1.52
C SER A 77 -11.55 -7.34 -0.63
N VAL A 78 -10.56 -6.71 -1.27
CA VAL A 78 -9.59 -5.83 -0.62
C VAL A 78 -9.65 -4.47 -1.30
N ALA A 79 -9.68 -3.39 -0.51
CA ALA A 79 -9.58 -2.03 -1.00
C ALA A 79 -8.16 -1.49 -0.88
N LEU A 80 -7.55 -1.05 -1.97
CA LEU A 80 -6.38 -0.18 -1.94
C LEU A 80 -6.86 1.27 -1.92
N VAL A 81 -6.50 2.01 -0.87
CA VAL A 81 -6.93 3.39 -0.65
C VAL A 81 -5.79 4.34 -0.99
N LEU A 82 -5.98 5.12 -2.05
CA LEU A 82 -5.03 6.13 -2.52
C LEU A 82 -5.62 7.52 -2.33
N VAL A 83 -4.88 8.41 -1.66
CA VAL A 83 -5.30 9.81 -1.46
C VAL A 83 -4.60 10.69 -2.49
N ARG A 84 -5.40 11.42 -3.27
CA ARG A 84 -5.00 12.32 -4.36
C ARG A 84 -5.34 13.76 -3.99
N ASP A 85 -4.55 14.34 -3.10
CA ASP A 85 -4.56 15.78 -2.84
C ASP A 85 -3.29 16.44 -3.39
N ALA A 86 -3.08 17.73 -3.09
CA ALA A 86 -1.90 18.47 -3.57
C ALA A 86 -0.58 17.78 -3.20
N VAL A 87 -0.54 17.07 -2.07
CA VAL A 87 0.62 16.33 -1.58
C VAL A 87 0.73 14.95 -2.24
N GLY A 88 -0.39 14.26 -2.45
CA GLY A 88 -0.44 12.90 -3.03
C GLY A 88 -0.43 12.82 -4.57
N ALA A 89 -0.51 13.95 -5.27
CA ALA A 89 -0.59 13.99 -6.73
C ALA A 89 0.69 13.49 -7.44
N ALA A 90 1.85 13.56 -6.79
CA ALA A 90 3.15 13.19 -7.37
C ALA A 90 3.43 11.67 -7.44
N ALA A 91 2.63 10.82 -6.77
CA ALA A 91 2.93 9.40 -6.55
C ALA A 91 2.35 8.42 -7.60
N THR A 92 1.94 8.90 -8.78
CA THR A 92 1.17 8.11 -9.76
C THR A 92 1.82 6.82 -10.24
N ALA A 93 3.14 6.81 -10.49
CA ALA A 93 3.86 5.62 -10.95
C ALA A 93 4.06 4.58 -9.83
N THR A 94 4.36 5.03 -8.60
CA THR A 94 4.49 4.18 -7.41
C THR A 94 3.20 3.41 -7.11
N ASP A 95 2.05 4.09 -7.19
CA ASP A 95 0.76 3.45 -6.89
C ASP A 95 0.47 2.29 -7.85
N LEU A 96 0.88 2.42 -9.11
CA LEU A 96 0.70 1.39 -10.12
C LEU A 96 1.55 0.16 -9.80
N GLU A 97 2.85 0.32 -9.54
CA GLU A 97 3.73 -0.79 -9.18
C GLU A 97 3.25 -1.52 -7.91
N LEU A 98 2.82 -0.75 -6.90
CA LEU A 98 2.25 -1.28 -5.67
C LEU A 98 0.97 -2.09 -5.96
N SER A 99 0.04 -1.53 -6.75
CA SER A 99 -1.21 -2.21 -7.10
C SER A 99 -0.99 -3.49 -7.89
N ASP A 100 0.05 -3.51 -8.73
CA ASP A 100 0.46 -4.67 -9.51
C ASP A 100 1.03 -5.77 -8.61
N GLY A 101 1.86 -5.40 -7.64
CA GLY A 101 2.38 -6.33 -6.63
C GLY A 101 1.29 -6.93 -5.76
N LEU A 102 0.32 -6.11 -5.35
CA LEU A 102 -0.89 -6.58 -4.65
C LEU A 102 -1.66 -7.57 -5.54
N ARG A 103 -1.92 -7.21 -6.79
CA ARG A 103 -2.64 -8.06 -7.75
C ARG A 103 -1.94 -9.41 -7.94
N ASP A 104 -0.62 -9.44 -8.10
CA ASP A 104 0.14 -10.69 -8.26
C ASP A 104 -0.12 -11.70 -7.14
N VAL A 105 -0.25 -11.22 -5.90
CA VAL A 105 -0.43 -12.07 -4.71
C VAL A 105 -1.90 -12.39 -4.45
N LEU A 106 -2.79 -11.44 -4.71
CA LEU A 106 -4.22 -11.60 -4.49
C LEU A 106 -4.91 -12.39 -5.60
N ASP A 107 -4.28 -12.55 -6.77
CA ASP A 107 -4.87 -13.18 -7.94
C ASP A 107 -5.47 -14.56 -7.64
N GLY A 108 -6.69 -14.78 -8.11
CA GLY A 108 -7.47 -15.98 -7.84
C GLY A 108 -7.94 -16.20 -6.40
N ARG A 109 -7.56 -15.35 -5.42
CA ARG A 109 -7.91 -15.49 -3.99
C ARG A 109 -8.79 -14.37 -3.44
N LEU A 110 -8.50 -13.13 -3.81
CA LEU A 110 -9.23 -11.93 -3.42
C LEU A 110 -9.36 -10.98 -4.61
N SER A 111 -10.46 -10.23 -4.69
CA SER A 111 -10.60 -9.13 -5.65
C SER A 111 -9.95 -7.86 -5.09
N LEU A 112 -9.12 -7.19 -5.90
CA LEU A 112 -8.55 -5.88 -5.56
C LEU A 112 -9.40 -4.76 -6.17
N ALA A 113 -9.86 -3.83 -5.34
CA ALA A 113 -10.48 -2.58 -5.77
C ALA A 113 -9.60 -1.39 -5.40
N VAL A 114 -9.29 -0.52 -6.36
CA VAL A 114 -8.50 0.71 -6.11
C VAL A 114 -9.44 1.90 -5.99
N HIS A 115 -9.31 2.67 -4.92
CA HIS A 115 -10.10 3.87 -4.67
C HIS A 115 -9.20 5.09 -4.62
N LEU A 116 -9.60 6.12 -5.36
CA LEU A 116 -8.95 7.44 -5.38
C LEU A 116 -9.81 8.43 -4.60
N LEU A 117 -9.27 8.97 -3.50
CA LEU A 117 -9.99 9.87 -2.60
C LEU A 117 -9.30 11.23 -2.53
N GLY A 118 -10.05 12.31 -2.41
CA GLY A 118 -9.49 13.67 -2.40
C GLY A 118 -8.80 14.08 -1.09
N SER A 119 -9.00 13.36 0.01
CA SER A 119 -8.34 13.67 1.30
C SER A 119 -8.32 12.47 2.25
N PRO A 120 -7.44 12.47 3.28
CA PRO A 120 -7.44 11.43 4.31
C PRO A 120 -8.76 11.37 5.10
N ALA A 121 -9.39 12.54 5.36
CA ALA A 121 -10.66 12.61 6.07
C ALA A 121 -11.81 11.98 5.25
N ALA A 122 -11.89 12.27 3.95
CA ALA A 122 -12.86 11.65 3.05
C ALA A 122 -12.64 10.13 2.95
N ALA A 123 -11.38 9.69 2.90
CA ALA A 123 -11.04 8.28 2.93
C ALA A 123 -11.44 7.59 4.24
N ALA A 124 -11.27 8.25 5.40
CA ALA A 124 -11.68 7.71 6.69
C ALA A 124 -13.19 7.49 6.79
N LEU A 125 -13.99 8.44 6.28
CA LEU A 125 -15.45 8.29 6.18
C LEU A 125 -15.84 7.15 5.23
N ALA A 126 -15.23 7.10 4.05
CA ALA A 126 -15.49 6.04 3.08
C ALA A 126 -15.16 4.63 3.63
N ILE A 127 -14.06 4.50 4.36
CA ILE A 127 -13.70 3.25 5.06
C ILE A 127 -14.80 2.84 6.05
N ALA A 128 -15.34 3.79 6.82
CA ALA A 128 -16.42 3.51 7.76
C ALA A 128 -17.69 3.02 7.06
N ASP A 129 -18.09 3.67 5.97
CA ASP A 129 -19.25 3.26 5.18
C ASP A 129 -19.04 1.86 4.58
N TRP A 130 -17.88 1.61 3.95
CA TRP A 130 -17.58 0.31 3.35
C TRP A 130 -17.52 -0.83 4.37
N TRP A 131 -17.05 -0.54 5.58
CA TRP A 131 -17.00 -1.54 6.66
C TRP A 131 -18.40 -1.84 7.19
N ALA A 132 -19.25 -0.83 7.37
CA ALA A 132 -20.64 -1.01 7.75
C ALA A 132 -21.43 -1.80 6.69
N GLU A 133 -21.14 -1.56 5.40
CA GLU A 133 -21.73 -2.27 4.26
C GLU A 133 -21.16 -3.68 4.04
N GLN A 134 -20.13 -4.09 4.79
CA GLN A 134 -19.40 -5.35 4.59
C GLN A 134 -18.88 -5.49 3.14
N ARG A 135 -18.43 -4.36 2.57
CA ARG A 135 -18.02 -4.26 1.16
C ARG A 135 -16.60 -4.78 0.92
N TYR A 136 -15.74 -4.69 1.93
CA TYR A 136 -14.33 -5.13 1.88
C TYR A 136 -13.98 -5.92 3.14
N ASP A 137 -13.20 -6.98 2.96
CA ASP A 137 -12.67 -7.80 4.05
C ASP A 137 -11.40 -7.19 4.67
N ALA A 138 -10.65 -6.41 3.87
CA ALA A 138 -9.46 -5.71 4.31
C ALA A 138 -9.24 -4.41 3.53
N VAL A 139 -8.52 -3.48 4.15
CA VAL A 139 -8.07 -2.24 3.53
C VAL A 139 -6.54 -2.14 3.52
N VAL A 140 -5.97 -1.71 2.41
CA VAL A 140 -4.56 -1.38 2.26
C VAL A 140 -4.44 0.13 2.20
N LEU A 141 -3.72 0.73 3.15
CA LEU A 141 -3.57 2.17 3.28
C LEU A 141 -2.14 2.58 2.93
N THR A 142 -2.02 3.62 2.11
CA THR A 142 -0.74 4.20 1.67
C THR A 142 -0.67 5.68 2.02
N GLY A 143 0.54 6.26 1.98
CA GLY A 143 0.74 7.69 2.20
C GLY A 143 0.24 8.13 3.57
N ILE A 144 0.59 7.38 4.61
CA ILE A 144 0.12 7.61 5.98
C ILE A 144 0.72 8.90 6.52
N ARG A 145 -0.13 9.71 7.15
CA ARG A 145 0.27 10.96 7.82
C ARG A 145 0.59 10.76 9.29
N ARG A 146 1.26 11.74 9.91
CA ARG A 146 1.52 11.74 11.36
C ARG A 146 0.21 11.64 12.14
N GLU A 147 -0.74 12.51 11.83
CA GLU A 147 -2.08 12.55 12.39
C GLU A 147 -3.09 12.14 11.30
N ASP A 148 -3.16 10.84 11.04
CA ASP A 148 -3.98 10.32 9.96
C ASP A 148 -5.35 9.85 10.46
N PRO A 149 -6.46 10.50 10.06
CA PRO A 149 -7.80 10.12 10.52
C PRO A 149 -8.21 8.72 10.06
N ARG A 150 -7.57 8.17 9.01
CA ARG A 150 -7.83 6.80 8.55
C ARG A 150 -7.41 5.79 9.62
N LEU A 151 -6.28 6.01 10.31
CA LEU A 151 -5.80 5.10 11.37
C LEU A 151 -6.78 5.01 12.53
N ALA A 152 -7.28 6.16 13.00
CA ALA A 152 -8.31 6.20 14.03
C ALA A 152 -9.63 5.54 13.58
N ALA A 153 -9.96 5.60 12.29
CA ALA A 153 -11.12 4.93 11.73
C ALA A 153 -10.96 3.40 11.71
N VAL A 154 -9.86 2.85 11.17
CA VAL A 154 -9.64 1.39 11.16
C VAL A 154 -9.56 0.82 12.57
N GLU A 155 -8.91 1.51 13.52
CA GLU A 155 -8.83 1.08 14.92
C GLU A 155 -10.23 1.01 15.56
N ARG A 156 -11.02 2.09 15.45
CA ARG A 156 -12.37 2.16 16.01
C ARG A 156 -13.33 1.12 15.42
N LEU A 157 -13.14 0.75 14.16
CA LEU A 157 -13.96 -0.24 13.46
C LEU A 157 -13.48 -1.69 13.71
N GLY A 158 -12.30 -1.87 14.30
CA GLY A 158 -11.63 -3.18 14.38
C GLY A 158 -11.31 -3.76 13.00
N ALA A 159 -11.12 -2.89 12.00
CA ALA A 159 -10.99 -3.30 10.61
C ALA A 159 -9.61 -3.90 10.31
N VAL A 160 -9.57 -4.90 9.44
CA VAL A 160 -8.31 -5.51 8.98
C VAL A 160 -7.61 -4.52 8.05
N ALA A 161 -6.49 -3.99 8.51
CA ALA A 161 -5.76 -2.93 7.83
C ALA A 161 -4.30 -3.32 7.62
N VAL A 162 -3.82 -3.13 6.39
CA VAL A 162 -2.39 -3.20 6.08
C VAL A 162 -1.90 -1.82 5.68
N LEU A 163 -0.95 -1.30 6.43
CA LEU A 163 -0.29 -0.03 6.15
C LEU A 163 0.93 -0.30 5.28
N VAL A 164 1.11 0.47 4.22
CA VAL A 164 2.34 0.48 3.41
C VAL A 164 3.04 1.81 3.65
N ASP A 165 4.18 1.75 4.34
CA ASP A 165 5.01 2.92 4.67
C ASP A 165 6.47 2.70 4.25
N HIS A 166 7.21 3.79 4.05
CA HIS A 166 8.61 3.74 3.66
C HIS A 166 9.56 3.74 4.87
N VAL A 167 9.07 3.93 6.10
CA VAL A 167 9.84 3.87 7.35
C VAL A 167 8.94 3.36 8.49
N ALA A 168 9.37 2.32 9.21
CA ALA A 168 8.73 1.87 10.45
C ALA A 168 9.09 2.83 11.60
N LEU A 169 8.13 3.20 12.46
CA LEU A 169 8.46 3.97 13.67
C LEU A 169 9.10 3.05 14.73
N PRO A 170 9.96 3.59 15.61
CA PRO A 170 10.29 2.91 16.86
C PRO A 170 9.00 2.66 17.65
N GLY A 171 8.66 1.39 17.85
CA GLY A 171 7.43 0.95 18.53
C GLY A 171 6.45 0.17 17.63
N ASP A 172 6.64 0.20 16.31
CA ASP A 172 5.84 -0.60 15.36
C ASP A 172 6.43 -2.02 15.24
N GLY A 173 6.46 -2.76 16.35
CA GLY A 173 6.60 -4.22 16.36
C GLY A 173 7.91 -4.81 15.81
N SER A 174 9.01 -4.65 16.53
CA SER A 174 10.10 -5.64 16.56
C SER A 174 10.29 -6.07 18.01
N GLY A 175 9.72 -7.22 18.35
CA GLY A 175 9.98 -7.88 19.63
C GLY A 175 11.39 -8.44 19.62
N ASP A 176 12.39 -7.58 19.80
CA ASP A 176 13.76 -8.01 20.10
C ASP A 176 13.83 -8.38 21.58
N GLY A 177 13.43 -9.62 21.85
CA GLY A 177 13.75 -10.30 23.10
C GLY A 177 15.25 -10.59 23.13
N SER A 178 16.04 -9.63 23.60
CA SER A 178 17.41 -9.87 24.06
C SER A 178 17.50 -9.37 25.50
N GLY A 179 16.91 -10.16 26.40
CA GLY A 179 17.16 -10.05 27.83
C GLY A 179 18.42 -10.83 28.16
N ASP A 180 19.58 -10.21 27.99
CA ASP A 180 20.81 -10.73 28.58
C ASP A 180 20.86 -10.26 30.03
N GLY A 181 20.55 -11.19 30.92
CA GLY A 181 20.77 -11.04 32.35
C GLY A 181 22.27 -11.12 32.65
N SER A 182 22.77 -10.12 33.38
CA SER A 182 23.93 -10.24 34.28
C SER A 182 23.84 -9.09 35.28
N GLY A 183 23.62 -9.43 36.55
CA GLY A 183 23.59 -8.48 37.66
C GLY A 183 25.00 -8.06 38.07
N ASP A 184 25.07 -6.95 38.80
CA ASP A 184 25.69 -6.94 40.14
C ASP A 184 25.33 -5.62 40.84
N GLY A 185 25.03 -5.72 42.13
CA GLY A 185 24.36 -4.68 42.91
C GLY A 185 25.27 -3.85 43.81
N SER A 186 24.70 -2.77 44.33
CA SER A 186 25.02 -2.19 45.65
C SER A 186 24.19 -0.92 45.90
N GLY A 187 23.53 -0.85 47.08
CA GLY A 187 23.49 0.38 47.88
C GLY A 187 22.19 1.20 47.93
N ASP A 188 21.49 1.03 49.06
CA ASP A 188 20.70 2.02 49.83
C ASP A 188 19.29 2.49 49.39
N ALA A 189 18.42 2.50 50.41
CA ALA A 189 16.98 2.76 50.42
C ALA A 189 16.63 4.24 50.69
N PRO A 190 15.36 4.61 50.92
CA PRO A 190 14.39 4.98 49.90
C PRO A 190 14.03 6.47 49.97
N SER A 191 13.82 7.11 48.82
CA SER A 191 13.10 8.39 48.74
C SER A 191 11.91 8.21 47.81
N ASN A 192 10.72 8.34 48.39
CA ASN A 192 9.42 8.12 47.77
C ASN A 192 9.10 9.30 46.82
N PRO A 193 9.04 9.12 45.49
CA PRO A 193 8.46 10.11 44.58
C PRO A 193 6.93 9.90 44.50
N PRO A 194 6.15 10.95 44.18
CA PRO A 194 4.69 10.88 44.15
C PRO A 194 4.20 9.87 43.10
N PRO A 195 2.98 9.30 43.26
CA PRO A 195 2.50 8.23 42.39
C PRO A 195 2.47 8.69 40.95
N ALA A 196 3.29 8.04 40.12
CA ALA A 196 3.17 8.11 38.67
C ALA A 196 1.73 7.74 38.31
N ALA A 197 0.99 8.70 37.76
CA ALA A 197 -0.27 8.42 37.10
C ALA A 197 -0.02 7.27 36.12
N GLN A 198 -0.61 6.11 36.41
CA GLN A 198 -0.57 4.96 35.52
C GLN A 198 -1.14 5.44 34.19
N ARG A 199 -0.26 5.65 33.21
CA ARG A 199 -0.66 5.77 31.81
C ARG A 199 -1.50 4.54 31.51
N PRO A 200 -2.71 4.70 30.94
CA PRO A 200 -3.51 3.55 30.59
C PRO A 200 -2.68 2.63 29.68
N PRO A 201 -2.77 1.30 29.85
CA PRO A 201 -2.05 0.37 29.00
C PRO A 201 -2.44 0.65 27.54
N THR A 202 -1.45 0.88 26.69
CA THR A 202 -1.64 0.95 25.23
C THR A 202 -2.37 -0.31 24.78
N PRO A 203 -3.57 -0.22 24.19
CA PRO A 203 -4.24 -1.40 23.66
C PRO A 203 -3.45 -1.90 22.46
N THR A 204 -2.84 -3.08 22.59
CA THR A 204 -2.31 -3.86 21.46
C THR A 204 -3.47 -4.18 20.53
N SER A 205 -3.64 -3.38 19.47
CA SER A 205 -4.62 -3.61 18.41
C SER A 205 -4.12 -4.73 17.48
N THR A 206 -4.72 -5.91 17.56
CA THR A 206 -4.27 -7.11 16.83
C THR A 206 -4.56 -7.08 15.31
N SER A 207 -5.34 -6.11 14.80
CA SER A 207 -5.85 -6.13 13.41
C SER A 207 -5.10 -5.24 12.40
N THR A 208 -4.15 -4.41 12.85
CA THR A 208 -3.38 -3.51 11.97
C THR A 208 -1.97 -4.04 11.77
N GLN A 209 -1.55 -4.20 10.52
CA GLN A 209 -0.24 -4.72 10.12
C GLN A 209 0.53 -3.67 9.31
N THR A 210 1.83 -3.49 9.55
CA THR A 210 2.63 -2.44 8.87
C THR A 210 3.73 -3.02 8.00
N VAL A 211 3.60 -2.90 6.68
CA VAL A 211 4.69 -3.17 5.73
C VAL A 211 5.54 -1.92 5.63
N ALA A 212 6.76 -1.99 6.16
CA ALA A 212 7.74 -0.92 6.07
C ALA A 212 8.90 -1.30 5.14
N LEU A 213 9.46 -0.31 4.45
CA LEU A 213 10.80 -0.43 3.88
C LEU A 213 11.87 -0.22 4.94
N ASP A 214 12.99 -0.90 4.72
CA ASP A 214 14.22 -0.59 5.43
C ASP A 214 14.72 0.83 5.03
N PRO A 215 14.97 1.72 6.01
CA PRO A 215 15.47 3.09 5.78
C PRO A 215 16.93 3.12 5.29
N SER A 216 17.59 1.97 5.11
CA SER A 216 18.98 1.89 4.65
C SER A 216 19.21 2.60 3.32
N ALA A 217 18.19 2.73 2.46
CA ALA A 217 18.30 3.44 1.18
C ALA A 217 18.63 4.93 1.38
N ASP A 218 17.90 5.60 2.27
CA ASP A 218 18.07 7.03 2.55
C ASP A 218 19.34 7.29 3.36
N THR A 219 19.67 6.38 4.28
CA THR A 219 20.98 6.39 4.97
C THR A 219 22.13 6.27 3.97
N LYS A 220 22.01 5.39 2.95
CA LYS A 220 23.02 5.25 1.88
C LYS A 220 23.17 6.55 1.07
N VAL A 221 22.09 7.32 0.85
CA VAL A 221 22.18 8.64 0.18
C VAL A 221 23.02 9.60 1.01
N GLY A 222 22.73 9.74 2.30
CA GLY A 222 23.50 10.63 3.20
C GLY A 222 24.98 10.23 3.23
N ARG A 223 25.26 8.93 3.38
CA ARG A 223 26.61 8.37 3.34
C ARG A 223 27.32 8.68 2.04
N TYR A 224 26.67 8.41 0.91
CA TYR A 224 27.22 8.62 -0.43
C TYR A 224 27.61 10.08 -0.66
N LEU A 225 26.74 11.03 -0.32
CA LEU A 225 27.03 12.45 -0.48
C LEU A 225 28.17 12.92 0.42
N SER A 226 28.24 12.43 1.66
CA SER A 226 29.37 12.71 2.54
C SER A 226 30.68 12.07 2.07
N ASP A 227 30.64 10.85 1.53
CA ASP A 227 31.81 10.17 0.93
C ASP A 227 32.33 10.94 -0.31
N LEU A 228 31.46 11.62 -1.05
CA LEU A 228 31.84 12.56 -2.12
C LEU A 228 32.44 13.89 -1.60
N GLY A 229 32.35 14.17 -0.31
CA GLY A 229 32.87 15.39 0.31
C GLY A 229 31.83 16.49 0.54
N HIS A 230 30.55 16.27 0.26
CA HIS A 230 29.51 17.26 0.54
C HIS A 230 29.35 17.49 2.05
N ARG A 231 29.58 18.73 2.49
CA ARG A 231 29.43 19.15 3.90
C ARG A 231 28.12 19.85 4.20
N ARG A 232 27.46 20.42 3.19
CA ARG A 232 26.16 21.09 3.34
C ARG A 232 25.19 20.57 2.30
N VAL A 233 24.18 19.83 2.76
CA VAL A 233 23.20 19.14 1.90
C VAL A 233 21.83 19.71 2.20
N ALA A 234 21.07 20.10 1.18
CA ALA A 234 19.67 20.43 1.33
C ALA A 234 18.81 19.18 1.10
N VAL A 235 17.78 18.99 1.91
CA VAL A 235 16.78 17.93 1.74
C VAL A 235 15.42 18.61 1.58
N LEU A 236 14.87 18.56 0.37
CA LEU A 236 13.55 19.07 0.04
C LEU A 236 12.55 17.92 0.23
N ALA A 237 11.96 17.89 1.44
CA ALA A 237 11.05 16.86 1.87
C ALA A 237 9.64 17.14 1.32
N SER A 238 9.00 16.17 0.66
CA SER A 238 7.56 16.25 0.37
C SER A 238 6.80 16.36 1.70
N ALA A 239 5.91 17.34 1.82
CA ALA A 239 5.10 17.71 3.00
C ALA A 239 5.42 16.96 4.30
N ALA A 240 5.90 17.69 5.32
CA ALA A 240 6.28 17.20 6.65
C ALA A 240 5.25 16.28 7.34
N ASP A 241 4.00 16.30 6.90
CA ASP A 241 2.92 15.46 7.43
C ASP A 241 3.02 14.00 6.98
N LEU A 242 3.64 13.69 5.84
CA LEU A 242 3.83 12.30 5.38
C LEU A 242 4.94 11.61 6.19
N ARG A 243 4.63 10.45 6.75
CA ARG A 243 5.59 9.65 7.53
C ARG A 243 6.80 9.23 6.69
N SER A 244 6.54 8.77 5.47
CA SER A 244 7.57 8.32 4.52
C SER A 244 8.57 9.40 4.14
N GLY A 245 8.09 10.59 3.75
CA GLY A 245 8.94 11.73 3.37
C GLY A 245 9.79 12.23 4.52
N ARG A 246 9.21 12.29 5.72
CA ARG A 246 9.91 12.67 6.95
C ARG A 246 10.98 11.66 7.33
N GLY A 247 10.66 10.38 7.35
CA GLY A 247 11.61 9.33 7.73
C GLY A 247 12.81 9.27 6.78
N ALA A 248 12.58 9.46 5.47
CA ALA A 248 13.66 9.58 4.49
C ALA A 248 14.54 10.81 4.77
N ALA A 249 13.95 11.97 5.03
CA ALA A 249 14.70 13.19 5.33
C ALA A 249 15.50 13.09 6.63
N GLU A 250 14.93 12.49 7.68
CA GLU A 250 15.60 12.22 8.96
C GLU A 250 16.78 11.27 8.77
N ALA A 251 16.63 10.20 7.99
CA ALA A 251 17.71 9.25 7.70
C ALA A 251 18.89 9.90 6.95
N VAL A 252 18.63 10.72 5.93
CA VAL A 252 19.67 11.47 5.22
C VAL A 252 20.33 12.47 6.18
N SER A 253 19.54 13.25 6.90
CA SER A 253 20.02 14.30 7.81
C SER A 253 20.89 13.74 8.93
N ALA A 254 20.45 12.66 9.57
CA ALA A 254 21.17 11.99 10.64
C ALA A 254 22.53 11.44 10.17
N GLU A 255 22.59 10.84 8.97
CA GLU A 255 23.85 10.33 8.41
C GLU A 255 24.82 11.46 8.02
N VAL A 256 24.32 12.55 7.43
CA VAL A 256 25.14 13.73 7.11
C VAL A 256 25.71 14.35 8.39
N ALA A 257 24.88 14.50 9.43
CA ALA A 257 25.31 15.04 10.72
C ALA A 257 26.35 14.16 11.41
N ARG A 258 26.16 12.83 11.40
CA ARG A 258 27.11 11.85 11.95
C ARG A 258 28.51 11.97 11.34
N ARG A 259 28.59 12.43 10.09
CA ARG A 259 29.83 12.62 9.34
C ARG A 259 30.38 14.05 9.41
N GLY A 260 29.82 14.89 10.28
CA GLY A 260 30.26 16.27 10.51
C GLY A 260 29.80 17.24 9.42
N GLY A 261 28.74 16.91 8.67
CA GLY A 261 28.07 17.83 7.76
C GLY A 261 26.83 18.47 8.37
N VAL A 262 26.21 19.38 7.62
CA VAL A 262 24.95 20.04 7.96
C VAL A 262 23.91 19.70 6.90
N ALA A 263 22.79 19.13 7.33
CA ALA A 263 21.63 18.92 6.47
C ALA A 263 20.56 19.97 6.75
N VAL A 264 20.19 20.75 5.73
CA VAL A 264 19.10 21.72 5.78
C VAL A 264 17.84 21.04 5.26
N VAL A 265 16.90 20.72 6.16
CA VAL A 265 15.65 20.04 5.79
C VAL A 265 14.55 21.09 5.64
N GLU A 266 13.92 21.12 4.47
CA GLU A 266 12.83 22.03 4.14
C GLU A 266 11.62 21.23 3.67
N SER A 267 10.43 21.58 4.16
CA SER A 267 9.18 20.90 3.78
C SER A 267 8.54 21.63 2.59
N CYS A 268 8.31 20.92 1.49
CA CYS A 268 7.69 21.43 0.28
C CYS A 268 6.40 20.64 0.00
N THR A 269 5.28 21.34 -0.21
CA THR A 269 3.98 20.69 -0.48
C THR A 269 3.64 20.67 -1.96
N THR A 270 4.18 21.63 -2.72
CA THR A 270 3.99 21.75 -4.16
C THR A 270 5.33 21.85 -4.89
N LEU A 271 5.31 21.65 -6.22
CA LEU A 271 6.48 21.89 -7.06
C LEU A 271 6.90 23.37 -7.07
N GLU A 272 5.98 24.30 -6.83
CA GLU A 272 6.28 25.71 -6.69
C GLU A 272 7.02 26.00 -5.36
N ASP A 273 6.64 25.31 -4.28
CA ASP A 273 7.38 25.36 -3.01
C ASP A 273 8.80 24.83 -3.19
N VAL A 274 8.97 23.73 -3.93
CA VAL A 274 10.29 23.20 -4.30
C VAL A 274 11.10 24.25 -5.06
N ALA A 275 10.50 24.86 -6.08
CA ALA A 275 11.18 25.86 -6.91
C ALA A 275 11.58 27.12 -6.12
N SER A 276 10.69 27.63 -5.27
CA SER A 276 10.94 28.81 -4.44
C SER A 276 11.98 28.54 -3.35
N THR A 277 11.90 27.39 -2.70
CA THR A 277 12.87 26.95 -1.69
C THR A 277 14.25 26.71 -2.29
N ALA A 278 14.32 26.00 -3.43
CA ALA A 278 15.57 25.78 -4.14
C ALA A 278 16.21 27.11 -4.56
N ARG A 279 15.45 28.07 -5.09
CA ARG A 279 15.97 29.42 -5.43
C ARG A 279 16.55 30.13 -4.22
N ARG A 280 15.83 30.12 -3.09
CA ARG A 280 16.27 30.75 -1.84
C ARG A 280 17.56 30.13 -1.31
N LEU A 281 17.64 28.80 -1.28
CA LEU A 281 18.82 28.09 -0.79
C LEU A 281 20.03 28.24 -1.73
N LEU A 282 19.81 28.18 -3.04
CA LEU A 282 20.88 28.26 -4.04
C LEU A 282 21.45 29.68 -4.21
N ALA A 283 20.70 30.71 -3.83
CA ALA A 283 21.17 32.10 -3.79
C ALA A 283 21.82 32.49 -2.45
N SER A 284 21.78 31.63 -1.43
CA SER A 284 22.36 31.90 -0.11
C SER A 284 23.89 31.96 -0.15
N PRO A 285 24.55 32.82 0.65
CA PRO A 285 26.00 32.75 0.83
C PRO A 285 26.46 31.40 1.43
N GLU A 286 25.62 30.76 2.25
CA GLU A 286 25.83 29.40 2.74
C GLU A 286 25.13 28.37 1.86
N ARG A 287 25.42 28.41 0.56
CA ARG A 287 24.78 27.55 -0.44
C ARG A 287 25.05 26.06 -0.17
N PRO A 288 24.03 25.18 -0.23
CA PRO A 288 24.26 23.73 -0.22
C PRO A 288 24.96 23.28 -1.51
N THR A 289 25.84 22.29 -1.41
CA THR A 289 26.54 21.71 -2.58
C THR A 289 25.86 20.46 -3.11
N ALA A 290 24.83 19.96 -2.40
CA ALA A 290 23.97 18.90 -2.87
C ALA A 290 22.52 19.17 -2.45
N VAL A 291 21.56 18.79 -3.30
CA VAL A 291 20.13 18.76 -2.99
C VAL A 291 19.58 17.34 -3.15
N VAL A 292 18.87 16.86 -2.14
CA VAL A 292 18.08 15.63 -2.16
C VAL A 292 16.59 16.01 -2.22
N THR A 293 15.84 15.46 -3.17
CA THR A 293 14.38 15.65 -3.25
C THR A 293 13.65 14.36 -2.88
N SER A 294 12.43 14.46 -2.34
CA SER A 294 11.66 13.25 -1.98
C SER A 294 11.12 12.49 -3.18
N ASP A 295 10.88 13.18 -4.29
CA ASP A 295 10.31 12.62 -5.51
C ASP A 295 11.09 13.06 -6.76
N ASP A 296 10.72 12.46 -7.90
CA ASP A 296 11.35 12.69 -9.20
C ASP A 296 11.06 14.07 -9.79
N GLN A 297 9.85 14.59 -9.60
CA GLN A 297 9.42 15.87 -10.18
C GLN A 297 10.17 17.02 -9.51
N GLY A 298 10.34 16.96 -8.19
CA GLY A 298 11.15 17.90 -7.43
C GLY A 298 12.59 17.95 -7.94
N ALA A 299 13.19 16.81 -8.31
CA ALA A 299 14.55 16.79 -8.87
C ALA A 299 14.62 17.54 -10.21
N LEU A 300 13.63 17.35 -11.09
CA LEU A 300 13.54 18.08 -12.35
C LEU A 300 13.37 19.60 -12.14
N VAL A 301 12.57 19.99 -11.13
CA VAL A 301 12.43 21.39 -10.72
C VAL A 301 13.78 21.97 -10.24
N VAL A 302 14.51 21.23 -9.41
CA VAL A 302 15.84 21.65 -8.92
C VAL A 302 16.83 21.80 -10.09
N LEU A 303 16.81 20.89 -11.06
CA LEU A 303 17.63 21.04 -12.28
C LEU A 303 17.29 22.31 -13.05
N ASP A 304 16.01 22.63 -13.24
CA ASP A 304 15.59 23.87 -13.92
C ASP A 304 16.04 25.11 -13.15
N VAL A 305 15.87 25.12 -11.83
CA VAL A 305 16.31 26.22 -10.97
C VAL A 305 17.82 26.40 -11.03
N ALA A 306 18.60 25.32 -10.91
CA ALA A 306 20.06 25.37 -10.98
C ALA A 306 20.54 25.93 -12.32
N ARG A 307 19.95 25.46 -13.43
CA ARG A 307 20.23 25.95 -14.78
C ARG A 307 19.96 27.46 -14.91
N ARG A 308 18.83 27.95 -14.41
CA ARG A 308 18.48 29.39 -14.44
C ARG A 308 19.38 30.24 -13.53
N ALA A 309 19.90 29.66 -12.46
CA ALA A 309 20.88 30.28 -11.58
C ALA A 309 22.32 30.24 -12.13
N GLY A 310 22.53 29.67 -13.33
CA GLY A 310 23.86 29.54 -13.94
C GLY A 310 24.75 28.48 -13.28
N LEU A 311 24.18 27.57 -12.48
CA LEU A 311 24.90 26.49 -11.83
C LEU A 311 24.97 25.27 -12.76
N VAL A 312 26.17 24.69 -12.89
CA VAL A 312 26.38 23.49 -13.67
C VAL A 312 26.24 22.26 -12.77
N VAL A 313 25.21 21.45 -13.02
CA VAL A 313 25.07 20.12 -12.38
C VAL A 313 25.90 19.12 -13.19
N PRO A 314 26.80 18.31 -12.57
CA PRO A 314 26.96 18.11 -11.13
C PRO A 314 28.00 19.00 -10.43
N TRP A 315 28.82 19.74 -11.19
CA TRP A 315 30.04 20.38 -10.67
C TRP A 315 29.84 21.45 -9.60
N ASP A 316 28.83 22.30 -9.78
CA ASP A 316 28.48 23.36 -8.82
C ASP A 316 27.39 22.91 -7.84
N LEU A 317 26.65 21.85 -8.19
CA LEU A 317 25.56 21.30 -7.40
C LEU A 317 25.29 19.83 -7.74
N SER A 318 25.34 18.96 -6.74
CA SER A 318 24.85 17.58 -6.84
C SER A 318 23.32 17.52 -6.65
N VAL A 319 22.62 16.69 -7.41
CA VAL A 319 21.16 16.49 -7.28
C VAL A 319 20.85 14.99 -7.17
N VAL A 320 20.06 14.61 -6.16
CA VAL A 320 19.59 13.23 -5.93
C VAL A 320 18.08 13.21 -5.77
N ALA A 321 17.41 12.31 -6.50
CA ALA A 321 15.98 12.06 -6.33
C ALA A 321 15.72 10.89 -5.36
N GLY A 322 14.70 11.02 -4.51
CA GLY A 322 14.24 9.98 -3.59
C GLY A 322 13.49 8.82 -4.26
N ARG A 323 13.28 8.93 -5.57
CA ARG A 323 12.60 7.98 -6.45
C ARG A 323 13.37 7.83 -7.76
N ASP A 324 13.08 6.77 -8.52
CA ASP A 324 13.74 6.45 -9.81
C ASP A 324 12.74 6.31 -10.97
N ALA A 325 11.96 7.37 -11.23
CA ALA A 325 11.06 7.38 -12.37
C ALA A 325 11.82 7.32 -13.71
N PRO A 326 11.24 6.70 -14.76
CA PRO A 326 11.89 6.59 -16.07
C PRO A 326 12.35 7.93 -16.66
N VAL A 327 11.61 9.02 -16.41
CA VAL A 327 11.93 10.36 -16.92
C VAL A 327 13.29 10.88 -16.43
N LEU A 328 13.75 10.47 -15.24
CA LEU A 328 15.04 10.87 -14.68
C LEU A 328 16.24 10.30 -15.43
N ARG A 329 16.03 9.22 -16.20
CA ARG A 329 17.07 8.62 -17.06
C ARG A 329 17.23 9.40 -18.36
N LEU A 330 16.21 10.17 -18.73
CA LEU A 330 16.13 10.95 -19.97
C LEU A 330 16.42 12.43 -19.73
N SER A 331 16.54 12.87 -18.47
CA SER A 331 16.92 14.24 -18.14
C SER A 331 18.37 14.53 -18.55
N THR A 332 18.70 15.82 -18.70
CA THR A 332 20.07 16.26 -19.00
C THR A 332 20.59 17.16 -17.87
N PRO A 333 21.54 16.68 -17.06
CA PRO A 333 22.09 15.31 -17.02
C PRO A 333 21.11 14.28 -16.40
N PRO A 334 21.32 12.96 -16.61
CA PRO A 334 20.51 11.91 -15.99
C PRO A 334 20.66 11.93 -14.47
N VAL A 335 19.53 11.90 -13.74
CA VAL A 335 19.48 12.13 -12.28
C VAL A 335 19.80 10.87 -11.48
N THR A 336 20.75 10.99 -10.55
CA THR A 336 21.02 10.01 -9.49
C THR A 336 19.78 9.85 -8.62
N ALA A 337 19.35 8.62 -8.36
CA ALA A 337 18.02 8.34 -7.84
C ALA A 337 17.96 7.13 -6.91
N VAL A 338 16.95 7.05 -6.04
CA VAL A 338 16.69 5.87 -5.19
C VAL A 338 15.59 5.02 -5.80
N ALA A 339 15.96 3.84 -6.32
CA ALA A 339 15.02 2.85 -6.84
C ALA A 339 14.40 2.05 -5.68
N ARG A 340 13.11 2.27 -5.42
CA ARG A 340 12.36 1.58 -4.37
C ARG A 340 11.64 0.36 -4.94
N PRO A 341 11.55 -0.77 -4.22
CA PRO A 341 10.90 -1.97 -4.72
C PRO A 341 9.38 -1.93 -4.47
N ASP A 342 8.67 -0.95 -5.07
CA ASP A 342 7.24 -0.70 -4.82
C ASP A 342 6.36 -1.92 -5.16
N ARG A 343 6.70 -2.65 -6.24
CA ARG A 343 6.03 -3.94 -6.54
C ARG A 343 6.23 -4.97 -5.44
N ALA A 344 7.44 -5.10 -4.88
CA ALA A 344 7.70 -6.04 -3.80
C ALA A 344 6.97 -5.65 -2.51
N LEU A 345 6.82 -4.35 -2.24
CA LEU A 345 5.97 -3.86 -1.15
C LEU A 345 4.51 -4.25 -1.35
N GLY A 346 4.01 -4.13 -2.58
CA GLY A 346 2.65 -4.55 -2.92
C GLY A 346 2.44 -6.04 -2.69
N GLN A 347 3.40 -6.87 -3.11
CA GLN A 347 3.37 -8.31 -2.89
C GLN A 347 3.37 -8.63 -1.38
N GLU A 348 4.22 -7.98 -0.60
CA GLU A 348 4.28 -8.18 0.84
C GLU A 348 2.99 -7.74 1.55
N ALA A 349 2.42 -6.60 1.15
CA ALA A 349 1.12 -6.16 1.65
C ALA A 349 0.03 -7.20 1.34
N GLY A 350 0.02 -7.75 0.13
CA GLY A 350 -0.90 -8.81 -0.26
C GLY A 350 -0.76 -10.07 0.61
N ARG A 351 0.46 -10.50 0.90
CA ARG A 351 0.73 -11.66 1.78
C ARG A 351 0.20 -11.42 3.19
N ARG A 352 0.39 -10.22 3.74
CA ARG A 352 -0.12 -9.86 5.08
C ARG A 352 -1.64 -9.78 5.13
N VAL A 353 -2.28 -9.30 4.06
CA VAL A 353 -3.74 -9.35 3.95
C VAL A 353 -4.22 -10.80 3.98
N LEU A 354 -3.64 -11.68 3.13
CA LEU A 354 -4.04 -13.09 3.09
C LEU A 354 -3.84 -13.77 4.44
N ARG A 355 -2.73 -13.50 5.13
CA ARG A 355 -2.43 -14.09 6.44
C ARG A 355 -3.41 -13.66 7.50
N THR A 356 -3.67 -12.36 7.59
CA THR A 356 -4.57 -11.79 8.58
C THR A 356 -6.00 -12.30 8.38
N LEU A 357 -6.39 -12.58 7.13
CA LEU A 357 -7.68 -13.18 6.79
C LEU A 357 -7.70 -14.72 6.87
N GLY A 358 -6.58 -15.38 7.20
CA GLY A 358 -6.47 -16.84 7.24
C GLY A 358 -6.55 -17.52 5.87
N ARG A 359 -6.14 -16.85 4.79
CA ARG A 359 -6.22 -17.29 3.38
C ARG A 359 -4.85 -17.58 2.74
N ASP A 360 -3.86 -17.92 3.56
CA ASP A 360 -2.48 -18.18 3.11
C ASP A 360 -2.33 -19.47 2.30
N ALA A 361 -3.12 -20.49 2.62
CA ALA A 361 -3.09 -21.75 1.90
C ALA A 361 -3.51 -21.55 0.43
N ALA A 362 -2.64 -21.91 -0.50
CA ALA A 362 -3.03 -21.99 -1.90
C ALA A 362 -4.20 -22.98 -2.05
N PRO A 363 -5.20 -22.71 -2.91
CA PRO A 363 -6.18 -23.73 -3.24
C PRO A 363 -5.41 -24.94 -3.79
N GLY A 364 -5.42 -26.05 -3.06
CA GLY A 364 -4.74 -27.27 -3.47
C GLY A 364 -5.22 -27.72 -4.86
N PRO A 365 -4.36 -28.32 -5.69
CA PRO A 365 -4.78 -28.82 -6.99
C PRO A 365 -5.81 -29.94 -6.76
N GLY A 366 -7.09 -29.66 -7.04
CA GLY A 366 -8.15 -30.66 -7.04
C GLY A 366 -9.11 -30.69 -5.85
N ALA A 367 -9.22 -29.64 -5.03
CA ALA A 367 -10.33 -29.56 -4.08
C ALA A 367 -11.63 -29.18 -4.81
N ALA A 368 -12.40 -30.19 -5.26
CA ALA A 368 -13.81 -29.97 -5.57
C ALA A 368 -14.49 -29.32 -4.36
N PRO A 369 -15.39 -28.33 -4.55
CA PRO A 369 -16.08 -27.70 -3.44
C PRO A 369 -16.80 -28.78 -2.63
N ALA A 370 -16.47 -28.89 -1.35
CA ALA A 370 -17.12 -29.82 -0.44
C ALA A 370 -18.64 -29.63 -0.52
N PRO A 371 -19.43 -30.72 -0.62
CA PRO A 371 -20.88 -30.61 -0.64
C PRO A 371 -21.35 -29.92 0.64
N ALA A 372 -22.25 -28.94 0.49
CA ALA A 372 -22.85 -28.24 1.61
C ALA A 372 -23.42 -29.25 2.64
N PRO A 373 -23.23 -29.04 3.95
CA PRO A 373 -23.81 -29.92 4.95
C PRO A 373 -25.34 -29.92 4.81
N ALA A 374 -25.92 -31.11 4.90
CA ALA A 374 -27.37 -31.30 4.88
C ALA A 374 -28.02 -30.56 6.07
N PRO A 375 -29.28 -30.07 5.93
CA PRO A 375 -29.95 -29.38 7.02
C PRO A 375 -30.22 -30.36 8.17
N ALA A 376 -29.54 -30.15 9.31
CA ALA A 376 -29.86 -30.83 10.56
C ALA A 376 -31.12 -30.20 11.20
N PRO A 377 -31.95 -30.98 11.92
CA PRO A 377 -33.18 -30.49 12.52
C PRO A 377 -32.92 -29.42 13.59
N SER A 378 -33.81 -28.42 13.59
CA SER A 378 -33.84 -27.23 14.42
C SER A 378 -33.71 -27.57 15.90
N THR A 379 -32.56 -27.24 16.49
CA THR A 379 -32.37 -27.16 17.95
C THR A 379 -31.92 -25.73 18.26
N PRO A 380 -32.49 -25.05 19.27
CA PRO A 380 -32.13 -23.66 19.58
C PRO A 380 -30.65 -23.57 19.99
N PRO A 381 -29.93 -22.48 19.64
CA PRO A 381 -28.53 -22.35 19.98
C PRO A 381 -28.37 -22.12 21.49
N GLY A 382 -27.69 -23.04 22.17
CA GLY A 382 -27.16 -22.81 23.51
C GLY A 382 -26.01 -21.80 23.48
N PRO A 383 -25.70 -21.12 24.60
CA PRO A 383 -24.65 -20.12 24.63
C PRO A 383 -23.29 -20.83 24.62
N GLY A 384 -22.56 -20.73 23.51
CA GLY A 384 -21.31 -21.47 23.31
C GLY A 384 -20.31 -20.74 22.42
N THR A 385 -19.42 -20.00 23.08
CA THR A 385 -18.03 -19.74 22.70
C THR A 385 -17.73 -19.15 21.31
N SER A 386 -17.51 -17.83 21.27
CA SER A 386 -16.62 -17.19 20.30
C SER A 386 -15.26 -17.92 20.27
N PRO A 387 -14.62 -18.08 19.11
CA PRO A 387 -13.22 -18.49 19.06
C PRO A 387 -12.35 -17.29 19.51
N ARG A 388 -12.28 -17.07 20.82
CA ARG A 388 -11.23 -16.27 21.44
C ARG A 388 -10.05 -17.21 21.68
N GLY A 389 -8.89 -16.88 21.11
CA GLY A 389 -7.62 -17.46 21.54
C GLY A 389 -7.01 -18.53 20.64
N ALA A 390 -6.91 -18.28 19.33
CA ALA A 390 -5.79 -18.81 18.57
C ALA A 390 -4.77 -17.69 18.42
N THR A 391 -3.78 -17.64 19.31
CA THR A 391 -2.55 -16.86 19.10
C THR A 391 -1.84 -17.49 17.90
N VAL A 392 -2.14 -17.00 16.70
CA VAL A 392 -1.28 -17.23 15.55
C VAL A 392 0.01 -16.46 15.84
N HIS A 393 1.05 -17.17 16.24
CA HIS A 393 2.40 -16.62 16.26
C HIS A 393 2.76 -16.26 14.82
N VAL A 394 2.57 -14.99 14.46
CA VAL A 394 3.03 -14.44 13.19
C VAL A 394 4.52 -14.17 13.36
N GLU A 395 5.35 -15.06 12.84
CA GLU A 395 6.77 -14.80 12.66
C GLU A 395 6.93 -13.48 11.88
N PRO A 396 7.72 -12.51 12.36
CA PRO A 396 7.93 -11.26 11.65
C PRO A 396 8.56 -11.57 10.30
N LEU A 397 7.83 -11.30 9.21
CA LEU A 397 8.41 -11.39 7.88
C LEU A 397 9.53 -10.35 7.76
N PRO A 398 10.66 -10.70 7.14
CA PRO A 398 11.78 -9.79 6.99
C PRO A 398 11.32 -8.52 6.26
N ALA A 399 11.83 -7.37 6.70
CA ALA A 399 11.58 -6.09 6.03
C ALA A 399 11.91 -6.21 4.53
N VAL A 400 11.08 -5.59 3.68
CA VAL A 400 11.36 -5.54 2.24
C VAL A 400 12.68 -4.77 2.05
N PRO A 401 13.66 -5.29 1.27
CA PRO A 401 14.96 -4.67 1.14
C PRO A 401 14.86 -3.17 0.84
N GLY A 402 15.60 -2.37 1.62
CA GLY A 402 15.67 -0.92 1.42
C GLY A 402 16.17 -0.63 0.02
N GLY A 403 15.45 0.24 -0.71
CA GLY A 403 15.71 0.56 -2.11
C GLY A 403 17.19 0.79 -2.49
N ARG A 404 17.49 0.70 -3.78
CA ARG A 404 18.84 0.81 -4.31
C ARG A 404 19.15 2.22 -4.78
N LEU A 405 20.26 2.80 -4.32
CA LEU A 405 20.82 4.02 -4.90
C LEU A 405 21.37 3.72 -6.30
N VAL A 406 20.87 4.45 -7.29
CA VAL A 406 21.28 4.38 -8.70
C VAL A 406 22.02 5.65 -9.05
N VAL A 407 23.35 5.58 -9.04
CA VAL A 407 24.24 6.71 -9.34
C VAL A 407 24.23 7.03 -10.83
N ARG A 408 24.10 8.32 -11.18
CA ARG A 408 24.10 8.86 -12.53
C ARG A 408 24.84 10.21 -12.61
N GLY A 409 24.59 10.97 -13.68
CA GLY A 409 25.37 12.16 -14.05
C GLY A 409 25.11 13.42 -13.22
N THR A 410 24.24 13.41 -12.22
CA THR A 410 23.93 14.59 -11.38
C THR A 410 24.71 14.67 -10.08
N THR A 411 25.69 13.80 -9.82
CA THR A 411 26.48 13.86 -8.57
C THR A 411 27.97 13.83 -8.84
N SER A 412 28.72 14.72 -8.18
CA SER A 412 30.18 14.78 -8.21
C SER A 412 30.71 15.35 -6.88
N PRO A 413 32.02 15.22 -6.59
CA PRO A 413 32.63 15.96 -5.49
C PRO A 413 32.38 17.47 -5.63
N PRO A 414 32.20 18.21 -4.52
CA PRO A 414 32.05 19.66 -4.55
C PRO A 414 33.38 20.34 -4.96
N ARG A 415 33.25 21.51 -5.58
CA ARG A 415 34.39 22.38 -5.92
C ARG A 415 34.92 23.17 -4.74
#